data_AF-A0A2V9ZBN0-F1
#
_entry.id   AF-A0A2V9ZBN0-F1
#
_cell.length_a   1.000
_cell.length_b   1.000
_cell.length_c   1.000
_cell.angle_alpha   90.00
_cell.angle_beta   90.00
_cell.angle_gamma   90.00
#
_symmetry.space_group_name_H-M   'P 1'
#
loop_
_entity.id
_entity.type
_entity.pdbx_description
1 polymer ?
#
loop_
_entity_poly.entity_id
_entity_poly.type
_entity_poly.pdbx_seq_one_letter_code
_entity_poly.pdbx_strand_id
1 'polypeptide(L)' 'MLLFRSEQHVDRWCEQWNRPRGGMLSLQQGWKLAQLWYRDRLNPDWRPKTLPEAESVFSEVGLVGQFWKLSA' A
#
# COMPACT_ATOMS: atom_id res chain seq x y z
N MET A 1 1.65 -8.03 6.60
CA MET A 1 2.60 -7.52 5.59
C MET A 1 3.79 -8.46 5.55
N LEU A 2 4.13 -9.02 4.39
CA LEU A 2 5.27 -9.92 4.22
C LEU A 2 6.43 -9.14 3.59
N LEU A 3 7.67 -9.46 3.97
CA LEU A 3 8.87 -8.88 3.39
C LEU A 3 9.57 -9.90 2.51
N PHE A 4 9.92 -9.48 1.30
CA PHE A 4 10.64 -10.30 0.33
C PHE A 4 11.87 -9.55 -0.15
N ARG A 5 12.91 -10.30 -0.52
CA ARG A 5 14.15 -9.71 -1.04
C ARG A 5 14.02 -9.15 -2.46
N SER A 6 13.02 -9.62 -3.23
CA SER A 6 12.74 -9.19 -4.60
C SER A 6 11.35 -9.66 -5.06
N GLU A 7 10.90 -9.14 -6.19
CA GLU A 7 9.62 -9.49 -6.81
C GLU A 7 9.55 -10.97 -7.23
N GLN A 8 10.67 -11.53 -7.73
CA GLN A 8 10.71 -12.95 -8.11
C GLN A 8 10.52 -13.88 -6.90
N HIS A 9 10.90 -13.42 -5.70
CA HIS A 9 10.61 -14.17 -4.47
C HIS A 9 9.12 -14.15 -4.12
N VAL A 10 8.40 -13.08 -4.45
CA VAL A 10 6.94 -13.02 -4.30
C VAL A 10 6.30 -14.05 -5.21
N ASP A 11 6.70 -14.09 -6.48
CA ASP A 11 6.13 -15.00 -7.48
C ASP A 11 6.31 -16.47 -7.06
N ARG A 12 7.52 -16.88 -6.67
CA ARG A 12 7.78 -18.24 -6.18
C ARG A 12 7.00 -18.59 -4.92
N TRP A 13 6.84 -17.62 -4.02
CA TRP A 13 6.06 -17.83 -2.79
C TRP A 13 4.56 -18.00 -3.13
N CYS A 14 4.02 -17.19 -4.03
CA CYS A 14 2.65 -17.30 -4.51
C CYS A 14 2.40 -18.68 -5.16
N GLU A 15 3.31 -19.15 -6.01
CA GLU A 15 3.24 -20.49 -6.62
C GLU A 15 3.27 -21.59 -5.56
N GLN A 16 4.26 -21.56 -4.66
CA GLN A 16 4.44 -22.59 -3.63
C GLN A 16 3.21 -22.76 -2.73
N TRP A 17 2.53 -21.66 -2.42
CA TRP A 17 1.38 -21.66 -1.51
C TRP A 17 0.02 -21.61 -2.23
N ASN A 18 0.01 -21.69 -3.57
CA ASN A 18 -1.18 -21.57 -4.40
C ASN A 18 -2.02 -20.32 -4.04
N ARG A 19 -1.36 -19.15 -3.97
CA ARG A 19 -1.97 -17.86 -3.62
C ARG A 19 -1.86 -16.89 -4.80
N PRO A 20 -2.92 -16.10 -5.10
CA PRO A 20 -2.81 -15.03 -6.09
C PRO A 20 -1.84 -13.93 -5.62
N ARG A 21 -1.26 -13.22 -6.58
CA ARG A 21 -0.39 -12.07 -6.28
C ARG A 21 -1.23 -10.93 -5.71
N GLY A 22 -0.85 -10.45 -4.51
CA GLY A 22 -1.46 -9.29 -3.88
C GLY A 22 -0.81 -7.97 -4.30
N GLY A 23 -1.22 -6.88 -3.65
CA GLY A 23 -0.53 -5.60 -3.76
C GLY A 23 0.89 -5.68 -3.22
N MET A 24 1.81 -5.06 -3.95
CA MET A 24 3.20 -4.91 -3.55
C MET A 24 3.55 -3.44 -3.50
N LEU A 25 4.52 -3.12 -2.66
CA LEU A 25 5.14 -1.83 -2.59
C LEU A 25 6.62 -2.02 -2.27
N SER A 26 7.47 -1.15 -2.80
CA SER A 26 8.88 -1.09 -2.39
C SER A 26 9.00 -0.52 -0.97
N LEU A 27 10.16 -0.70 -0.33
CA LEU A 27 10.44 -0.07 0.97
C LEU A 27 10.34 1.47 0.89
N GLN A 28 10.75 2.06 -0.23
CA GLN A 28 10.65 3.50 -0.48
C GLN A 28 9.19 3.96 -0.56
N GLN A 29 8.35 3.20 -1.29
CA GLN A 29 6.91 3.46 -1.34
C GLN A 29 6.26 3.30 0.03
N GLY A 30 6.64 2.28 0.80
CA GLY A 30 6.13 2.08 2.16
C GLY A 30 6.48 3.21 3.10
N TRP A 31 7.72 3.72 3.01
CA TRP A 31 8.15 4.87 3.78
C TRP A 31 7.39 6.15 3.40
N LYS A 32 7.27 6.43 2.09
CA LYS A 32 6.49 7.58 1.60
C LYS A 32 5.02 7.47 2.02
N LEU A 33 4.43 6.28 1.91
CA LEU A 33 3.08 6.01 2.36
C LEU A 33 2.94 6.31 3.86
N ALA A 34 3.84 5.83 4.71
CA ALA A 34 3.79 6.09 6.15
C ALA A 34 3.86 7.60 6.46
N GLN A 35 4.74 8.34 5.80
CA GLN A 35 4.83 9.79 5.95
C GLN A 35 3.51 10.48 5.60
N LEU A 36 2.93 10.18 4.43
CA LEU A 36 1.66 10.77 4.00
C LEU A 36 0.47 10.32 4.84
N TRP A 37 0.48 9.07 5.31
CA TRP A 37 -0.62 8.51 6.07
C TRP A 37 -0.71 9.10 7.48
N TYR A 38 0.44 9.33 8.11
CA TYR A 38 0.55 9.75 9.50
C TYR A 38 0.97 11.22 9.71
N ARG A 39 1.19 12.01 8.64
CA ARG A 39 1.61 13.42 8.71
C ARG A 39 0.83 14.29 9.69
N ASP A 40 -0.46 14.01 9.85
CA ASP A 40 -1.43 14.78 10.61
C ASP A 40 -1.97 13.99 11.82
N ARG A 41 -1.41 12.81 12.12
CA ARG A 41 -1.96 11.87 13.11
C ARG A 41 -2.11 12.44 14.52
N LEU A 42 -1.25 13.40 14.87
CA LEU A 42 -1.21 14.06 16.17
C LEU A 42 -1.97 15.40 16.18
N ASN A 43 -2.58 15.80 15.06
CA ASN A 43 -3.42 16.99 15.02
C ASN A 43 -4.70 16.73 15.84
N PRO A 44 -5.11 17.64 16.75
CA PRO A 44 -6.38 17.53 17.47
C PRO A 44 -7.61 17.35 16.57
N ASP A 45 -7.57 17.92 15.36
CA ASP A 45 -8.64 17.82 14.37
C ASP A 45 -8.51 16.58 13.47
N TRP A 46 -7.60 15.65 13.80
CA TRP A 46 -7.40 14.46 13.00
C TRP A 46 -8.68 13.64 12.89
N ARG A 47 -8.96 13.20 11.67
CA ARG A 47 -9.99 12.20 11.38
C ARG A 47 -9.43 11.11 10.47
N PRO A 48 -10.06 9.93 10.43
CA PRO A 48 -9.78 8.94 9.40
C PRO A 48 -9.92 9.55 7.99
N LYS A 49 -9.02 9.13 7.09
CA LYS A 49 -9.10 9.45 5.67
C LYS A 49 -10.35 8.78 5.08
N THR A 50 -11.10 9.51 4.26
CA THR A 50 -12.18 8.97 3.43
C THR A 50 -11.60 8.05 2.34
N LEU A 51 -12.44 7.24 1.68
CA LEU A 51 -11.97 6.37 0.59
C LEU A 51 -11.28 7.17 -0.53
N PRO A 52 -11.83 8.30 -1.03
CA PRO A 52 -11.15 9.09 -2.06
C PRO A 52 -9.82 9.69 -1.58
N GLU A 53 -9.73 10.13 -0.33
CA GLU A 53 -8.48 10.65 0.24
C GLU A 53 -7.41 9.55 0.36
N ALA A 54 -7.80 8.36 0.78
CA ALA A 54 -6.90 7.20 0.86
C ALA A 54 -6.38 6.79 -0.53
N GLU A 55 -7.26 6.72 -1.54
CA GLU A 55 -6.88 6.42 -2.93
C GLU A 55 -5.98 7.51 -3.54
N SER A 56 -6.22 8.77 -3.19
CA SER A 56 -5.34 9.89 -3.59
C SER A 56 -3.94 9.72 -3.01
N VAL A 57 -3.83 9.34 -1.73
CA VAL A 57 -2.53 9.03 -1.11
C VAL A 57 -1.84 7.84 -1.79
N PHE A 58 -2.58 6.76 -2.11
CA PHE A 58 -2.01 5.63 -2.85
C PHE A 58 -1.46 6.07 -4.21
N SER A 59 -2.24 6.84 -4.96
CA SER A 59 -1.85 7.38 -6.26
C SER A 59 -0.61 8.27 -6.17
N GLU A 60 -0.50 9.12 -5.14
CA GLU A 60 0.68 9.95 -4.89
C GLU A 60 1.95 9.13 -4.60
N VAL A 61 1.81 7.96 -3.96
CA VAL A 61 2.91 7.02 -3.70
C VAL A 61 3.24 6.17 -4.95
N GLY A 62 2.43 6.25 -6.00
CA GLY A 62 2.55 5.39 -7.19
C GLY A 62 1.99 3.98 -6.96
N LEU A 63 1.16 3.79 -5.93
CA LEU A 63 0.42 2.56 -5.67
C LEU A 63 -0.87 2.58 -6.49
N VAL A 64 -0.79 2.04 -7.69
CA VAL A 64 -1.85 2.06 -8.71
C VAL A 64 -2.29 0.65 -9.09
N GLY A 65 -3.48 0.53 -9.67
CA GLY A 65 -4.08 -0.75 -10.09
C GLY A 65 -5.24 -1.16 -9.20
N GLN A 66 -5.92 -2.25 -9.58
CA GLN A 66 -7.19 -2.65 -8.97
C GLN A 66 -7.07 -2.97 -7.47
N PHE A 67 -5.92 -3.49 -7.04
CA PHE A 67 -5.69 -3.78 -5.62
C PHE A 67 -5.76 -2.52 -4.73
N TRP A 68 -5.37 -1.36 -5.27
CA TRP A 68 -5.31 -0.10 -4.53
C TRP A 68 -6.57 0.76 -4.65
N LYS A 69 -7.60 0.26 -5.34
CA LYS A 69 -8.92 0.90 -5.34
C LYS A 69 -9.72 0.39 -4.15
N LEU A 70 -10.20 1.31 -3.34
CA LEU A 70 -11.07 1.07 -2.19
C LEU A 70 -12.55 1.29 -2.54
N SER A 71 -12.84 2.08 -3.57
CA SER A 71 -14.18 2.14 -4.17
C SER A 71 -14.42 0.94 -5.08
N ALA A 72 -15.57 0.29 -4.92
CA ALA A 72 -16.05 -0.78 -5.79
C ALA A 72 -16.46 -0.24 -7.18
#